data_AF-A0A934HF99-F1
#
_entry.id   AF-A0A934HF99-F1
#
_cell.length_a   1.000
_cell.length_b   1.000
_cell.length_c   1.000
_cell.angle_alpha   90.00
_cell.angle_beta   90.00
_cell.angle_gamma   90.00
#
_symmetry.space_group_name_H-M   'P 1'
#
loop_
_entity.id
_entity.type
_entity.pdbx_description
1 polymer ?
#
loop_
_entity_poly.entity_id
_entity_poly.type
_entity_poly.pdbx_seq_one_letter_code
_entity_poly.pdbx_strand_id
1 'polypeptide(L)'
;MATSKAGQVAWVDLTVENADQVRDFYQQVVGWTSQPVQMDGYSDYNMLRPDGTPAVGVCHARGDNASIPAQWMILSQWLILMTVWRPASD
;
A
#
# COMPACT_ATOMS: atom_id res chain seq x y z
N MET A 1 -20.53 -9.78 -2.42
CA MET A 1 -19.07 -9.66 -2.64
C MET A 1 -18.87 -9.34 -4.11
N ALA A 2 -18.10 -8.30 -4.44
CA ALA A 2 -17.78 -7.97 -5.83
C ALA A 2 -16.80 -9.00 -6.40
N THR A 3 -17.07 -9.52 -7.58
CA THR A 3 -16.21 -10.50 -8.25
C THR A 3 -15.07 -9.76 -8.93
N SER A 4 -13.83 -9.96 -8.47
CA SER A 4 -12.63 -9.43 -9.13
C SER A 4 -12.45 -10.10 -10.51
N LYS A 5 -12.49 -9.32 -11.58
CA LYS A 5 -12.27 -9.81 -12.95
C LYS A 5 -10.79 -9.76 -13.30
N ALA A 6 -10.30 -10.78 -14.01
CA ALA A 6 -8.95 -10.76 -14.57
C ALA A 6 -8.71 -9.47 -15.37
N GLY A 7 -7.58 -8.79 -15.10
CA GLY A 7 -7.23 -7.50 -15.69
C GLY A 7 -7.70 -6.27 -14.90
N GLN A 8 -8.43 -6.43 -13.80
CA GLN A 8 -8.72 -5.30 -12.90
C GLN A 8 -7.52 -4.95 -12.02
N VAL A 9 -7.36 -3.64 -11.78
CA VAL A 9 -6.47 -3.13 -10.73
C VAL A 9 -7.03 -3.61 -9.39
N ALA A 10 -6.21 -4.36 -8.66
CA ALA A 10 -6.60 -4.86 -7.35
C ALA A 10 -6.15 -3.92 -6.23
N TRP A 11 -4.98 -3.30 -6.40
CA TRP A 11 -4.42 -2.41 -5.40
C TRP A 11 -3.44 -1.40 -6.02
N VAL A 12 -3.17 -0.32 -5.29
CA VAL A 12 -2.16 0.66 -5.66
C VAL A 12 -1.36 1.03 -4.41
N ASP A 13 -0.03 0.97 -4.53
CA ASP A 13 0.90 1.43 -3.50
C ASP A 13 1.71 2.62 -3.99
N LEU A 14 2.03 3.55 -3.09
CA LEU A 14 2.98 4.62 -3.32
C LEU A 14 4.23 4.36 -2.49
N THR A 15 5.34 4.05 -3.16
CA THR A 15 6.64 3.90 -2.51
C THR A 15 7.37 5.23 -2.49
N VAL A 16 7.77 5.71 -1.32
CA VAL A 16 8.44 7.01 -1.12
C VAL A 16 9.41 6.95 0.07
N GLU A 17 10.41 7.83 0.11
CA GLU A 17 11.35 7.88 1.25
C GLU A 17 10.67 8.39 2.54
N ASN A 18 9.73 9.32 2.40
CA ASN A 18 9.12 10.12 3.45
C ASN A 18 7.63 9.77 3.65
N ALA A 19 7.35 8.48 3.86
CA ALA A 19 5.98 7.95 3.85
C ALA A 19 5.08 8.55 4.96
N ASP A 20 5.65 8.89 6.12
CA ASP A 20 4.93 9.59 7.20
C ASP A 20 4.39 10.96 6.75
N GLN A 21 5.23 11.74 6.08
CA GLN A 21 4.86 13.08 5.59
C GLN A 21 3.85 12.98 4.45
N VAL A 22 3.99 11.98 3.58
CA VAL A 22 3.04 11.74 2.48
C VAL A 22 1.68 11.27 3.01
N ARG A 23 1.66 10.40 4.03
CA ARG A 23 0.44 10.05 4.77
C ARG A 23 -0.24 11.31 5.27
N ASP A 24 0.47 12.15 6.03
CA ASP A 24 -0.09 13.38 6.62
C ASP A 24 -0.63 14.35 5.55
N PHE A 25 0.09 14.47 4.43
CA PHE A 25 -0.36 15.26 3.29
C PHE A 25 -1.72 14.77 2.75
N TYR A 26 -1.88 13.47 2.51
CA TYR A 26 -3.13 12.92 1.98
C TYR A 26 -4.26 12.96 3.00
N GLN A 27 -3.97 12.88 4.30
CA GLN A 27 -4.96 13.13 5.35
C GLN A 27 -5.50 14.55 5.25
N GLN A 28 -4.63 15.55 5.05
CA GLN A 28 -5.04 16.96 4.99
C GLN A 28 -5.73 17.33 3.68
N VAL A 29 -5.23 16.84 2.54
CA VAL A 29 -5.71 17.27 1.22
C VAL A 29 -6.95 16.50 0.77
N VAL A 30 -7.02 15.20 1.05
CA VAL A 30 -8.10 14.33 0.56
C VAL A 30 -9.07 13.96 1.69
N GLY A 31 -8.69 14.14 2.95
CA GLY A 31 -9.51 13.77 4.10
C GLY A 31 -9.52 12.27 4.38
N TRP A 32 -8.52 11.53 3.88
CA TRP A 32 -8.33 10.12 4.25
C TRP A 32 -7.83 9.99 5.67
N THR A 33 -8.07 8.83 6.28
CA THR A 33 -7.39 8.43 7.53
C THR A 33 -6.34 7.37 7.23
N SER A 34 -5.53 6.99 8.20
CA SER A 34 -4.47 5.98 7.99
C SER A 34 -4.54 4.88 9.04
N GLN A 35 -4.32 3.65 8.61
CA GLN A 35 -4.09 2.50 9.46
C GLN A 35 -2.64 2.02 9.29
N PRO A 36 -1.84 1.93 10.38
CA PRO A 36 -0.46 1.49 10.28
C PRO A 36 -0.37 -0.01 9.96
N VAL A 37 0.57 -0.35 9.07
CA VAL A 37 1.01 -1.70 8.78
C VAL A 37 2.41 -1.85 9.36
N GLN A 38 2.56 -2.69 10.39
CA GLN A 38 3.83 -2.84 11.10
C GLN A 38 4.88 -3.47 10.21
N MET A 39 6.03 -2.81 10.13
CA MET A 39 7.25 -3.28 9.48
C MET A 39 8.36 -3.44 10.52
N ASP A 40 9.55 -3.88 10.09
CA ASP A 40 10.70 -4.01 10.99
C ASP A 40 11.22 -2.65 11.44
N GLY A 41 10.73 -2.17 12.59
CA GLY A 41 11.15 -0.92 13.23
C GLY A 41 10.47 0.36 12.70
N TYR A 42 9.46 0.24 11.83
CA TYR A 42 8.66 1.37 11.33
C TYR A 42 7.25 0.91 10.92
N SER A 43 6.44 1.81 10.36
CA SER A 43 5.14 1.47 9.79
C SER A 43 4.97 2.04 8.40
N ASP A 44 4.39 1.23 7.52
CA ASP A 44 3.73 1.70 6.31
C ASP A 44 2.24 1.94 6.59
N TYR A 45 1.48 2.42 5.60
CA TYR A 45 0.13 2.89 5.85
C TYR A 45 -0.86 2.41 4.81
N ASN A 46 -1.95 1.80 5.27
CA ASN A 46 -3.17 1.74 4.50
C ASN A 46 -3.90 3.06 4.67
N MET A 47 -4.09 3.80 3.58
CA MET A 47 -4.92 5.00 3.58
C MET A 47 -6.38 4.58 3.42
N LEU A 48 -7.25 5.09 4.28
CA LEU A 48 -8.66 4.73 4.34
C LEU A 48 -9.53 5.91 3.91
N ARG A 49 -10.57 5.61 3.13
CA ARG A 49 -11.63 6.57 2.81
C ARG A 49 -12.46 6.91 4.06
N PRO A 50 -13.29 7.96 4.02
CA PRO A 50 -14.17 8.31 5.14
C PRO A 50 -15.14 7.18 5.56
N ASP A 51 -15.46 6.25 4.66
CA ASP A 51 -16.27 5.06 4.94
C ASP A 51 -15.47 3.90 5.57
N GLY A 52 -14.18 4.10 5.86
CA GLY A 52 -13.28 3.11 6.44
C GLY A 52 -12.70 2.11 5.43
N THR A 53 -13.04 2.20 4.14
CA THR A 53 -12.51 1.26 3.13
C THR A 53 -11.08 1.63 2.72
N PRO A 54 -10.17 0.65 2.56
CA PRO A 54 -8.82 0.91 2.08
C PRO A 54 -8.81 1.49 0.66
N ALA A 55 -8.04 2.56 0.46
CA ALA A 55 -7.92 3.28 -0.79
C ALA A 55 -6.64 2.94 -1.54
N VAL A 56 -5.50 3.08 -0.87
CA VAL A 56 -4.14 2.86 -1.38
C VAL A 56 -3.21 2.55 -0.22
N GLY A 57 -2.04 1.96 -0.49
CA GLY A 57 -0.95 1.91 0.45
C GLY A 57 0.05 3.05 0.24
N VAL A 58 0.69 3.48 1.31
CA VAL A 58 1.81 4.41 1.31
C VAL A 58 2.95 3.72 2.04
N CYS A 59 4.01 3.40 1.31
CA CYS A 59 5.09 2.54 1.75
C CYS A 59 6.43 3.28 1.74
N HIS A 60 7.27 2.98 2.73
CA HIS A 60 8.64 3.48 2.74
C HIS A 60 9.47 2.78 1.66
N ALA A 61 10.34 3.55 1.00
CA ALA A 61 11.40 3.03 0.13
C ALA A 61 12.52 2.39 0.98
N ARG A 62 12.20 1.28 1.66
CA ARG A 62 13.08 0.53 2.56
C ARG A 62 12.94 -0.97 2.34
N GLY A 63 13.91 -1.75 2.81
CA GLY A 63 13.92 -3.21 2.62
C GLY A 63 13.81 -3.56 1.12
N ASP A 64 12.85 -4.41 0.79
CA ASP A 64 12.58 -4.83 -0.59
C ASP A 64 12.17 -3.68 -1.52
N ASN A 65 11.67 -2.57 -0.96
CA ASN A 65 11.27 -1.38 -1.72
C ASN A 65 12.40 -0.36 -1.93
N ALA A 66 13.61 -0.60 -1.39
CA ALA A 66 14.68 0.40 -1.38
C ALA A 66 15.21 0.79 -2.76
N SER A 67 15.10 -0.11 -3.75
CA SER A 67 15.55 0.15 -5.13
C SER A 67 14.44 0.68 -6.04
N ILE A 68 13.22 0.81 -5.53
CA ILE A 68 12.07 1.28 -6.30
C ILE A 68 12.07 2.81 -6.25
N PRO A 69 12.13 3.51 -7.40
CA PRO A 69 12.04 4.96 -7.41
C PRO A 69 10.66 5.42 -6.93
N ALA A 70 10.58 6.65 -6.44
CA ALA A 70 9.32 7.21 -5.94
C ALA A 70 8.23 7.21 -7.03
N GLN A 71 7.27 6.30 -6.93
CA GLN A 71 6.25 6.09 -7.96
C GLN A 71 5.01 5.39 -7.41
N TRP A 72 3.90 5.55 -8.12
CA TRP A 72 2.69 4.76 -7.92
C TRP A 72 2.82 3.41 -8.61
N MET A 73 2.71 2.34 -7.84
CA MET A 73 2.73 0.96 -8.30
C MET A 73 1.30 0.43 -8.39
N ILE A 74 0.90 0.01 -9.58
CA ILE A 74 -0.41 -0.60 -9.82
C ILE A 74 -0.25 -2.11 -9.69
N LEU A 75 -0.87 -2.70 -8.69
CA LEU A 75 -0.82 -4.14 -8.45
C LEU A 75 -2.10 -4.80 -8.95
N SER A 76 -1.92 -5.78 -9.84
CA SER A 76 -3.02 -6.68 -10.22
C SER A 76 -3.26 -7.72 -9.12
N GLN A 77 -4.47 -8.28 -9.07
CA GLN A 77 -4.84 -9.30 -8.08
C GLN A 77 -3.84 -10.47 -8.07
N TRP A 78 -3.38 -10.84 -9.27
CA TRP A 78 -2.39 -11.89 -9.48
C TRP A 78 -1.02 -11.55 -8.90
N LEU A 79 -0.57 -10.30 -9.04
CA LEU A 79 0.71 -9.84 -8.51
C LEU A 79 0.69 -9.81 -6.97
N ILE A 80 -0.40 -9.34 -6.35
CA ILE A 80 -0.57 -9.36 -4.89
C ILE A 80 -0.46 -10.78 -4.34
N LEU A 81 -1.07 -11.76 -5.01
CA LEU A 81 -0.97 -13.17 -4.62
C LEU A 81 0.46 -13.72 -4.70
N MET A 82 1.31 -13.22 -5.59
CA MET A 82 2.71 -13.65 -5.67
C MET A 82 3.64 -12.92 -4.69
N THR A 83 3.32 -11.68 -4.32
CA THR A 83 4.17 -10.85 -3.45
C THR A 83 3.85 -11.01 -1.96
N VAL A 84 2.56 -11.18 -1.60
CA VAL A 84 2.12 -11.26 -0.18
C VAL A 84 1.94 -12.70 0.30
N TRP A 85 1.70 -13.66 -0.59
CA TRP A 85 1.61 -15.09 -0.24
C TRP A 85 2.91 -15.80 -0.60
N ARG A 86 3.94 -15.68 0.24
CA ARG A 86 4.88 -16.80 0.39
C ARG A 86 4.21 -17.80 1.33
N PRO A 87 3.92 -19.04 0.91
CA PRO A 87 3.52 -20.04 1.88
C PRO A 87 4.62 -20.11 2.94
N ALA A 88 4.23 -20.12 4.21
CA ALA A 88 5.15 -20.49 5.27
C ALA A 88 5.86 -21.76 4.81
N SER A 89 7.16 -21.68 4.59
CA SER A 89 7.97 -22.88 4.38
C SER A 89 7.82 -23.73 5.64
N ASP A 90 7.32 -24.95 5.47
CA ASP A 90 7.37 -26.00 6.48
C ASP A 90 8.81 -26.19 7.02
#